data_AF-A0A924TSI1-F1
#
_entry.id   AF-A0A924TSI1-F1
#
_cell.length_a   1.000
_cell.length_b   1.000
_cell.length_c   1.000
_cell.angle_alpha   90.00
_cell.angle_beta   90.00
_cell.angle_gamma   90.00
#
_symmetry.space_group_name_H-M   'P 1'
#
loop_
_entity.id
_entity.type
_entity.pdbx_description
1 polymer ?
#
loop_
_entity_poly.entity_id
_entity_poly.type
_entity_poly.pdbx_seq_one_letter_code
_entity_poly.pdbx_strand_id
1 'polypeptide(L)' 'MKTPDRLRPLLDEGLIDSVQRQLMSGKEAMVFVVQSGGETVCAKVYKEANHRSFRQAVDYTENRKTKNS' A
#
# COMPACT_ATOMS: atom_id res chain seq x y z
N MET A 1 9.09 15.55 0.18
CA MET A 1 9.38 14.14 -0.23
C MET A 1 9.06 14.01 -1.71
N LYS A 2 9.85 13.26 -2.48
CA LYS A 2 9.47 12.93 -3.86
C LYS A 2 8.25 12.00 -3.81
N THR A 3 7.15 12.38 -4.45
CA THR A 3 5.94 11.55 -4.54
C THR A 3 6.31 10.19 -5.13
N PRO A 4 5.96 9.06 -4.48
CA PRO A 4 6.18 7.73 -5.03
C PRO A 4 5.52 7.59 -6.40
N ASP A 5 6.20 6.95 -7.37
CA ASP A 5 5.70 6.84 -8.75
C ASP A 5 4.30 6.19 -8.82
N ARG A 6 4.02 5.24 -7.90
CA ARG A 6 2.70 4.58 -7.78
C ARG A 6 1.57 5.52 -7.33
N LEU A 7 1.88 6.62 -6.64
CA LEU A 7 0.90 7.62 -6.20
C LEU A 7 0.81 8.82 -7.16
N ARG A 8 1.74 8.92 -8.12
CA ARG A 8 1.78 10.03 -9.08
C ARG A 8 0.49 10.15 -9.90
N PRO A 9 -0.06 9.06 -10.50
CA PRO A 9 -1.29 9.18 -11.28
C PRO A 9 -2.48 9.63 -10.44
N LEU A 10 -2.57 9.18 -9.19
CA LEU A 10 -3.65 9.57 -8.28
C LEU A 10 -3.59 11.06 -7.92
N LEU A 11 -2.39 11.62 -7.86
CA LEU A 11 -2.18 13.04 -7.62
C LEU A 11 -2.48 13.86 -8.87
N ASP A 12 -2.02 13.39 -10.04
CA ASP A 12 -2.25 14.06 -11.33
C ASP A 12 -3.74 14.07 -11.73
N GLU A 13 -4.49 13.02 -11.37
CA GLU A 13 -5.94 12.91 -11.58
C GLU A 13 -6.77 13.61 -10.47
N GLY A 14 -6.13 14.13 -9.42
CA GLY A 14 -6.81 14.80 -8.30
C GLY A 14 -7.59 13.88 -7.36
N LEU A 15 -7.34 12.57 -7.40
CA LEU A 15 -7.89 11.60 -6.44
C LEU A 15 -7.28 11.77 -5.04
N ILE A 16 -6.04 12.25 -4.97
CA ILE A 16 -5.39 12.70 -3.74
C ILE A 16 -4.77 14.08 -3.97
N ASP A 17 -4.80 14.95 -2.97
CA ASP A 17 -4.30 16.31 -3.09
C ASP A 17 -2.77 16.38 -2.91
N SER A 18 -2.23 15.58 -1.99
CA SER A 18 -0.79 15.56 -1.71
C SER A 18 -0.34 14.33 -0.94
N VAL A 19 0.95 13.98 -1.08
CA VAL A 19 1.62 12.98 -0.24
C VAL A 19 2.45 13.70 0.82
N GLN A 20 2.10 13.51 2.09
CA GLN A 20 2.74 14.23 3.19
C GLN A 20 4.01 13.54 3.67
N ARG A 21 3.90 12.26 4.08
CA ARG A 21 5.01 11.47 4.61
C ARG A 21 4.79 9.98 4.44
N GLN A 22 5.87 9.22 4.40
CA GLN A 22 5.83 7.77 4.58
C GLN A 22 5.71 7.45 6.09
N LEU A 23 4.85 6.50 6.44
CA LEU A 23 4.71 5.99 7.81
C LEU A 23 5.62 4.79 8.05
N MET A 24 5.32 3.69 7.37
CA MET A 24 5.98 2.41 7.57
C MET A 24 6.09 1.65 6.26
N SER A 25 7.12 0.82 6.14
CA SER A 25 7.24 -0.18 5.09
C SER A 25 7.06 -1.56 5.71
N GLY A 26 6.00 -2.25 5.30
CA GLY A 26 5.78 -3.65 5.64
C GLY A 26 6.33 -4.61 4.59
N LYS A 27 6.10 -5.89 4.85
CA LYS A 27 6.43 -7.01 3.97
C LYS A 27 5.67 -6.95 2.62
N GLU A 28 4.41 -6.54 2.67
CA GLU A 28 3.52 -6.57 1.50
C GLU A 28 3.28 -5.20 0.87
N ALA A 29 3.39 -4.13 1.67
CA ALA A 29 2.99 -2.80 1.26
C ALA A 29 3.80 -1.72 1.99
N MET A 30 3.85 -0.54 1.39
CA MET A 30 4.27 0.70 2.04
C MET A 30 3.05 1.55 2.35
N VAL A 31 3.08 2.26 3.48
CA VAL A 31 1.97 3.11 3.91
C VAL A 31 2.43 4.56 3.93
N PHE A 32 1.62 5.44 3.35
CA PHE A 32 1.86 6.88 3.29
C PHE A 32 0.67 7.63 3.90
N VAL A 33 0.94 8.77 4.54
CA VAL A 33 -0.09 9.77 4.86
C VAL A 33 -0.29 10.65 3.64
N VAL A 34 -1.53 10.80 3.22
CA VAL A 34 -1.95 11.63 2.10
C VAL A 34 -3.10 12.54 2.51
N GLN A 35 -3.30 13.62 1.76
CA GLN A 35 -4.50 14.46 1.83
C GLN A 35 -5.41 14.08 0.67
N SER A 36 -6.71 14.00 0.92
CA SER A 36 -7.74 13.68 -0.07
C SER A 36 -9.03 14.39 0.30
N GLY A 37 -9.46 15.35 -0.52
CA GLY A 37 -10.69 16.10 -0.27
C GLY A 37 -10.65 16.91 1.03
N GLY A 38 -9.46 17.35 1.46
CA GLY A 38 -9.28 18.06 2.73
C GLY A 38 -9.14 17.16 3.95
N GLU A 39 -9.30 15.84 3.81
CA GLU A 39 -9.10 14.88 4.88
C GLU A 39 -7.71 14.23 4.86
N THR A 40 -7.15 14.00 6.05
CA THR A 40 -5.89 13.26 6.20
C THR A 40 -6.16 11.77 6.26
N VAL A 41 -5.77 11.03 5.22
CA VAL A 41 -6.01 9.59 5.07
C VAL A 41 -4.71 8.82 4.79
N CYS A 42 -4.79 7.50 4.75
CA CYS A 42 -3.64 6.63 4.47
C CYS A 42 -3.73 6.00 3.07
N ALA A 43 -2.63 6.06 2.32
CA ALA A 43 -2.45 5.32 1.08
C ALA A 43 -1.60 4.07 1.33
N LYS A 44 -2.18 2.88 1.08
CA LYS A 44 -1.48 1.58 1.17
C LYS A 44 -1.05 1.13 -0.23
N VAL A 45 0.23 1.23 -0.51
CA VAL A 45 0.83 0.85 -1.81
C VAL A 45 1.43 -0.53 -1.70
N TYR A 46 0.81 -1.52 -2.34
CA TYR A 46 1.33 -2.89 -2.39
C TYR A 46 2.64 -2.97 -3.20
N LYS A 47 3.58 -3.77 -2.70
CA LYS A 47 4.82 -4.11 -3.42
C LYS A 47 4.51 -5.11 -4.53
N GLU A 48 5.33 -5.08 -5.58
CA GLU A 48 5.33 -6.14 -6.61
C GLU A 48 5.47 -7.50 -5.97
N ALA A 49 4.79 -8.52 -6.51
CA ALA A 49 4.83 -9.88 -5.96
C ALA A 49 6.27 -10.37 -5.72
N ASN A 50 7.17 -10.08 -6.66
CA ASN A 50 8.58 -10.46 -6.64
C ASN A 50 9.40 -9.69 -5.57
N HIS A 51 8.90 -8.55 -5.09
CA HIS A 51 9.56 -7.70 -4.09
C HIS A 51 8.89 -7.81 -2.71
N ARG A 52 7.91 -8.71 -2.55
CA ARG A 52 7.35 -9.04 -1.25
C ARG A 52 8.25 -10.05 -0.58
N SER A 53 8.96 -9.63 0.47
CA SER A 53 9.83 -10.50 1.26
C SER A 53 9.02 -11.39 2.19
N PHE A 54 8.26 -12.32 1.61
CA PHE A 54 7.69 -13.41 2.37
C PHE A 54 8.80 -14.40 2.73
N ARG A 55 9.37 -14.26 3.94
CA ARG A 55 10.17 -15.32 4.56
C ARG A 55 9.46 -16.69 4.56
N GLN A 56 8.14 -16.72 4.39
CA GLN A 56 7.29 -17.88 4.17
C GLN A 56 6.20 -17.52 3.15
N ALA A 57 6.48 -17.61 1.85
CA ALA A 57 5.51 -17.33 0.78
C ALA A 57 4.47 -18.46 0.62
N VAL A 58 4.85 -19.67 1.03
CA VAL A 58 4.11 -20.92 0.82
C VAL A 58 2.82 -20.96 1.66
N ASP A 59 2.82 -20.37 2.86
CA ASP A 59 1.68 -20.43 3.78
C ASP A 59 0.49 -19.51 3.41
N TYR A 60 0.67 -18.50 2.55
CA TYR A 60 -0.39 -17.52 2.32
C TYR A 60 -1.39 -17.92 1.24
N THR A 61 -0.98 -18.74 0.26
CA THR A 61 -1.87 -19.29 -0.77
C THR A 61 -2.53 -20.61 -0.34
N GLU A 62 -1.88 -21.42 0.50
CA GLU A 62 -2.34 -22.80 0.76
C GLU A 62 -3.10 -22.98 2.09
N ASN A 63 -3.12 -21.98 2.99
CA ASN A 63 -3.71 -22.14 4.32
C ASN A 63 -5.05 -21.39 4.54
N ARG A 64 -5.75 -20.98 3.48
CA ARG A 64 -7.19 -20.71 3.59
C ARG A 64 -7.96 -22.05 3.65
N LYS A 65 -7.84 -22.76 4.77
CA LYS A 65 -8.91 -23.68 5.16
C LYS A 65 -10.09 -22.81 5.56
N THR A 66 -10.99 -22.55 4.62
CA THR A 66 -12.35 -22.14 4.92
C THR A 66 -12.94 -23.20 5.85
N LYS A 67 -12.96 -22.94 7.16
CA LYS A 67 -13.87 -23.66 8.04
C LYS A 67 -15.26 -23.19 7.65
N ASN A 68 -15.92 -24.00 6.84
CA ASN A 68 -17.36 -24.01 6.75
C ASN A 68 -17.89 -24.68 8.03
N SER A 69 -18.98 -24.11 8.57
CA SER A 69 -19.61 -24.34 9.89
C SER A 69 -19.09 -23.51 11.04
#